data_AF-A0AAD4SZN5-F1
#
_entry.id   AF-A0AAD4SZN5-F1
#
_cell.length_a   1.000
_cell.length_b   1.000
_cell.length_c   1.000
_cell.angle_alpha   90.00
_cell.angle_beta   90.00
_cell.angle_gamma   90.00
#
_symmetry.space_group_name_H-M   'P 1'
#
loop_
_entity.id
_entity.type
_entity.pdbx_description
1 polymer ?
#
loop_
_entity_poly.entity_id
_entity_poly.type
_entity_poly.pdbx_seq_one_letter_code
_entity_poly.pdbx_strand_id
1 'polypeptide(L)'
;CYGWVGGIDYTATSGYLDSSLDMLVNNFMSHKSFVNELNQPHGIVKKDQVLDQVHSALINITNVMPLAHLRLYPVLVQWIPHISVKQEFCFFWIIRLESGPIGEFFESSVLQIVVDRLVDLDVEIEWKQIELENMLEDIFDDVYEGQGTRHVNSFAAKLDRLMVLICQHLKSCAENGLLFEVFETLLKSFYVSVLKTHRPKTHRPKSSQFFMLYACSLDPKKCGLSFVVMLADDFLDNTGIALSRKYKTATPSTDAEIRNSP
;
A
#
# COMPACT_ATOMS: atom_id res chain seq x y z
N CYS A 1 20.46 -43.74 -29.24
CA CYS A 1 20.16 -44.35 -27.95
C CYS A 1 20.90 -43.61 -26.85
N TYR A 2 20.12 -43.00 -25.95
CA TYR A 2 20.33 -42.54 -24.57
C TYR A 2 21.74 -42.70 -23.95
N GLY A 3 22.27 -41.77 -23.15
CA GLY A 3 21.66 -40.61 -22.50
C GLY A 3 22.64 -39.95 -21.52
N TRP A 4 22.09 -39.04 -20.69
CA TRP A 4 22.71 -38.41 -19.52
C TRP A 4 23.68 -37.26 -19.77
N VAL A 5 23.15 -36.06 -20.07
CA VAL A 5 23.70 -34.81 -19.54
C VAL A 5 22.55 -33.88 -19.16
N GLY A 6 22.45 -33.55 -17.87
CA GLY A 6 22.04 -32.21 -17.44
C GLY A 6 20.57 -31.96 -17.15
N GLY A 7 19.83 -32.91 -16.57
CA GLY A 7 18.64 -32.56 -15.81
C GLY A 7 19.07 -31.85 -14.53
N ILE A 8 19.07 -30.51 -14.53
CA ILE A 8 19.08 -29.74 -13.28
C ILE A 8 17.81 -30.14 -12.56
N ASP A 9 17.98 -30.87 -11.47
CA ASP A 9 16.90 -31.38 -10.66
C ASP A 9 16.20 -30.20 -9.95
N TYR A 10 15.16 -29.67 -10.60
CA TYR A 10 14.32 -28.60 -10.07
C TYR A 10 13.64 -28.99 -8.75
N THR A 11 13.63 -30.28 -8.38
CA THR A 11 12.99 -30.76 -7.15
C THR A 11 13.88 -30.60 -5.91
N ALA A 12 15.19 -30.83 -6.03
CA ALA A 12 16.13 -30.68 -4.91
C ALA A 12 16.41 -29.22 -4.55
N THR A 13 16.40 -28.31 -5.53
CA THR A 13 16.54 -26.85 -5.32
C THR A 13 15.26 -26.20 -4.79
N SER A 14 14.10 -26.82 -5.01
CA SER A 14 12.80 -26.27 -4.60
C SER A 14 12.58 -26.22 -3.09
N GLY A 15 13.02 -27.23 -2.33
CA GLY A 15 12.81 -27.27 -0.88
C GLY A 15 13.65 -26.24 -0.11
N TYR A 16 14.87 -25.96 -0.59
CA TYR A 16 15.72 -24.91 -0.02
C TYR A 16 15.26 -23.52 -0.40
N LEU A 17 14.67 -23.35 -1.61
CA LEU A 17 14.12 -22.07 -2.04
C LEU A 17 13.01 -21.62 -1.10
N ASP A 18 12.03 -22.49 -0.80
CA ASP A 18 10.91 -22.14 0.06
C ASP A 18 11.38 -21.79 1.48
N SER A 19 12.33 -22.55 2.02
CA SER A 19 12.95 -22.27 3.33
C SER A 19 13.75 -20.96 3.33
N SER A 20 14.43 -20.64 2.22
CA SER A 20 15.22 -19.42 2.08
C SER A 20 14.33 -18.19 1.93
N LEU A 21 13.23 -18.31 1.15
CA LEU A 21 12.22 -17.26 1.03
C LEU A 21 11.55 -17.01 2.37
N ASP A 22 11.14 -18.06 3.09
CA ASP A 22 10.57 -17.92 4.42
C ASP A 22 11.55 -17.26 5.39
N MET A 23 12.81 -17.67 5.41
CA MET A 23 13.86 -17.03 6.23
C MET A 23 14.07 -15.54 5.85
N LEU A 24 14.12 -15.21 4.56
CA LEU A 24 14.29 -13.83 4.11
C LEU A 24 13.06 -12.98 4.48
N VAL A 25 11.86 -13.52 4.32
CA VAL A 25 10.61 -12.83 4.68
C VAL A 25 10.49 -12.66 6.21
N ASN A 26 10.93 -13.64 6.98
CA ASN A 26 11.06 -13.55 8.43
C ASN A 26 11.94 -12.37 8.89
N ASN A 27 12.99 -12.02 8.15
CA ASN A 27 13.87 -10.89 8.50
C ASN A 27 13.18 -9.52 8.39
N PHE A 28 11.99 -9.45 7.76
CA PHE A 28 11.15 -8.25 7.85
C PHE A 28 10.64 -8.03 9.26
N MET A 29 10.36 -9.12 10.00
CA MET A 29 9.98 -9.06 11.39
C MET A 29 11.19 -8.79 12.27
N SER A 30 11.06 -7.76 13.11
CA SER A 30 12.05 -7.56 14.16
C SER A 30 11.78 -8.56 15.28
N HIS A 31 12.80 -9.33 15.64
CA HIS A 31 12.74 -10.19 16.81
C HIS A 31 12.42 -9.34 18.05
N LYS A 32 11.67 -9.88 19.03
CA LYS A 32 11.20 -9.10 20.20
C LYS A 32 12.33 -8.38 20.95
N SER A 33 13.55 -8.93 20.91
CA SER A 33 14.77 -8.33 21.46
C SER A 33 15.22 -7.06 20.73
N PHE A 34 15.01 -6.98 19.41
CA PHE A 34 15.41 -5.85 18.56
C PHE A 34 14.37 -4.71 18.58
N VAL A 35 13.15 -4.95 19.07
CA VAL A 35 12.11 -3.92 19.19
C VAL A 35 12.56 -2.76 20.08
N ASN A 36 13.37 -3.01 21.10
CA ASN A 36 13.93 -1.96 21.95
C ASN A 36 15.02 -1.15 21.23
N GLU A 37 15.82 -1.78 20.38
CA GLU A 37 16.83 -1.12 19.55
C GLU A 37 16.19 -0.28 18.44
N LEU A 38 15.02 -0.68 17.92
CA LEU A 38 14.24 0.11 16.95
C LEU A 38 13.71 1.44 17.49
N ASN A 39 13.62 1.60 18.82
CA ASN A 39 13.28 2.88 19.43
C ASN A 39 14.43 3.90 19.35
N GLN A 40 15.62 3.46 18.95
CA GLN A 40 16.81 4.28 18.86
C GLN A 40 17.19 4.48 17.37
N PRO A 41 17.68 5.67 16.98
CA PRO A 41 18.00 5.99 15.58
C PRO A 41 19.01 5.01 14.96
N HIS A 42 19.99 4.52 15.73
CA HIS A 42 20.96 3.53 15.26
C HIS A 42 20.33 2.18 14.88
N GLY A 43 19.27 1.74 15.58
CA GLY A 43 18.60 0.47 15.32
C GLY A 43 17.73 0.56 14.07
N ILE A 44 17.16 1.73 13.80
CA ILE A 44 16.45 2.04 12.55
C ILE A 44 17.41 1.94 11.36
N VAL A 45 18.56 2.61 11.41
CA VAL A 45 19.56 2.56 10.32
C VAL A 45 20.05 1.14 10.07
N LYS A 46 20.32 0.37 11.13
CA LYS A 46 20.72 -1.03 11.01
C LYS A 46 19.61 -1.89 10.41
N LYS A 47 18.34 -1.64 10.76
CA LYS A 47 17.20 -2.33 10.17
C LYS A 47 17.10 -2.02 8.68
N ASP A 48 17.23 -0.76 8.29
CA ASP A 48 17.19 -0.36 6.89
C ASP A 48 18.28 -1.06 6.07
N GLN A 49 19.49 -1.18 6.59
CA GLN A 49 20.57 -1.93 5.94
C GLN A 49 20.23 -3.41 5.74
N VAL A 50 19.63 -4.06 6.75
CA VAL A 50 19.18 -5.46 6.61
C VAL A 50 18.08 -5.55 5.57
N LEU A 51 17.11 -4.63 5.58
CA LEU A 51 16.02 -4.59 4.61
C LEU A 51 16.56 -4.42 3.18
N ASP A 52 17.56 -3.57 2.97
CA ASP A 52 18.22 -3.37 1.68
C ASP A 52 18.91 -4.64 1.17
N GLN A 53 19.59 -5.36 2.07
CA GLN A 53 20.25 -6.63 1.75
C GLN A 53 19.22 -7.72 1.41
N VAL A 54 18.13 -7.82 2.18
CA VAL A 54 17.08 -8.81 1.91
C VAL A 54 16.37 -8.48 0.58
N HIS A 55 16.07 -7.21 0.32
CA HIS A 55 15.49 -6.76 -0.95
C HIS A 55 16.40 -7.13 -2.13
N SER A 56 17.70 -6.85 -2.02
CA SER A 56 18.68 -7.20 -3.05
C SER A 56 18.79 -8.72 -3.26
N ALA A 57 18.73 -9.50 -2.18
CA ALA A 57 18.73 -10.96 -2.25
C ALA A 57 17.49 -11.51 -2.98
N LEU A 58 16.30 -10.96 -2.70
CA LEU A 58 15.07 -11.36 -3.38
C LEU A 58 15.10 -11.00 -4.88
N ILE A 59 15.67 -9.86 -5.25
CA ILE A 59 15.87 -9.48 -6.65
C ILE A 59 16.83 -10.48 -7.32
N ASN A 60 17.93 -10.83 -6.66
CA ASN A 60 18.87 -11.81 -7.21
C ASN A 60 18.23 -13.19 -7.37
N ILE A 61 17.40 -13.64 -6.41
CA ILE A 61 16.68 -14.91 -6.50
C ILE A 61 15.70 -14.89 -7.67
N THR A 62 14.94 -13.80 -7.85
CA THR A 62 13.98 -13.68 -8.97
C THR A 62 14.67 -13.57 -10.33
N ASN A 63 15.87 -12.98 -10.40
CA ASN A 63 16.69 -12.97 -11.62
C ASN A 63 17.24 -14.36 -11.97
N VAL A 64 17.67 -15.14 -10.99
CA VAL A 64 18.20 -16.51 -11.20
C VAL A 64 17.07 -17.50 -11.47
N MET A 65 15.92 -17.31 -10.82
CA MET A 65 14.73 -18.14 -10.97
C MET A 65 13.51 -17.26 -11.21
N PRO A 66 13.17 -16.96 -12.48
CA PRO A 66 12.03 -16.10 -12.81
C PRO A 66 10.71 -16.56 -12.22
N LEU A 67 10.51 -17.86 -11.93
CA LEU A 67 9.30 -18.40 -11.31
C LEU A 67 9.28 -18.32 -9.78
N ALA A 68 10.33 -17.79 -9.14
CA ALA A 68 10.39 -17.66 -7.68
C ALA A 68 9.31 -16.73 -7.12
N HIS A 69 8.83 -15.75 -7.91
CA HIS A 69 7.74 -14.86 -7.51
C HIS A 69 6.44 -15.62 -7.19
N LEU A 70 6.15 -16.70 -7.91
CA LEU A 70 4.96 -17.55 -7.66
C LEU A 70 5.01 -18.25 -6.30
N ARG A 71 6.21 -18.43 -5.74
CA ARG A 71 6.42 -19.01 -4.41
C ARG A 71 6.57 -17.95 -3.33
N LEU A 72 7.11 -16.79 -3.69
CA LEU A 72 7.22 -15.64 -2.80
C LEU A 72 5.83 -15.05 -2.49
N TYR A 73 4.90 -15.04 -3.45
CA TYR A 73 3.56 -14.52 -3.26
C TYR A 73 2.77 -15.19 -2.12
N PRO A 74 2.59 -16.53 -2.07
CA PRO A 74 1.86 -17.18 -0.99
C PRO A 74 2.55 -17.00 0.37
N VAL A 75 3.89 -16.95 0.40
CA VAL A 75 4.64 -16.59 1.61
C VAL A 75 4.23 -15.17 2.01
N LEU A 76 4.34 -14.17 1.15
CA LEU A 76 3.99 -12.80 1.52
C LEU A 76 2.52 -12.62 1.92
N VAL A 77 1.56 -13.22 1.22
CA VAL A 77 0.14 -13.13 1.57
C VAL A 77 -0.15 -13.81 2.91
N GLN A 78 0.52 -14.92 3.24
CA GLN A 78 0.39 -15.53 4.56
C GLN A 78 1.03 -14.68 5.65
N TRP A 79 2.11 -13.97 5.32
CA TRP A 79 2.91 -13.19 6.26
C TRP A 79 2.30 -11.82 6.59
N ILE A 80 1.70 -11.15 5.61
CA ILE A 80 1.20 -9.78 5.73
C ILE A 80 0.08 -9.61 6.79
N PRO A 81 -0.93 -10.50 6.90
CA PRO A 81 -1.97 -10.42 7.94
C PRO A 81 -1.43 -10.58 9.37
N HIS A 82 -0.24 -11.15 9.52
CA HIS A 82 0.42 -11.34 10.82
C HIS A 82 1.33 -10.18 11.22
N ILE A 83 1.48 -9.15 10.37
CA ILE A 83 2.22 -7.93 10.70
C ILE A 83 1.51 -7.25 11.87
N SER A 84 2.12 -7.36 13.05
CA SER A 84 1.62 -6.71 14.25
C SER A 84 1.64 -5.18 14.07
N VAL A 85 0.74 -4.48 14.77
CA VAL A 85 0.72 -3.01 14.93
C VAL A 85 2.08 -2.42 15.37
N LYS A 86 3.00 -3.26 15.87
CA LYS A 86 4.35 -2.88 16.31
C LYS A 86 5.44 -3.05 15.23
N GLN A 87 5.11 -3.52 14.03
CA GLN A 87 6.07 -3.88 12.97
C GLN A 87 5.86 -3.04 11.70
N GLU A 88 5.74 -1.71 11.86
CA GLU A 88 5.50 -0.78 10.74
C GLU A 88 6.60 -0.79 9.66
N PHE A 89 7.82 -1.16 10.02
CA PHE A 89 8.92 -1.33 9.07
C PHE A 89 8.61 -2.36 7.97
N CYS A 90 7.67 -3.28 8.22
CA CYS A 90 7.20 -4.20 7.19
C CYS A 90 6.47 -3.45 6.07
N PHE A 91 5.69 -2.41 6.38
CA PHE A 91 5.00 -1.61 5.36
C PHE A 91 5.97 -0.76 4.54
N PHE A 92 7.04 -0.24 5.16
CA PHE A 92 8.14 0.40 4.43
C PHE A 92 8.72 -0.52 3.36
N TRP A 93 9.02 -1.75 3.76
CA TRP A 93 9.60 -2.72 2.84
C TRP A 93 8.60 -3.20 1.78
N ILE A 94 7.33 -3.37 2.15
CA ILE A 94 6.25 -3.75 1.24
C ILE A 94 6.11 -2.74 0.09
N ILE A 95 6.02 -1.45 0.42
CA ILE A 95 5.91 -0.39 -0.59
C ILE A 95 7.16 -0.40 -1.48
N ARG A 96 8.34 -0.55 -0.87
CA ARG A 96 9.62 -0.57 -1.60
C ARG A 96 9.80 -1.76 -2.53
N LEU A 97 9.30 -2.93 -2.14
CA LEU A 97 9.22 -4.11 -3.02
C LEU A 97 8.36 -3.84 -4.24
N GLU A 98 7.20 -3.23 -4.01
CA GLU A 98 6.23 -2.94 -5.05
C GLU A 98 6.75 -1.86 -6.01
N SER A 99 7.59 -0.93 -5.53
CA SER A 99 8.36 -0.02 -6.40
C SER A 99 9.45 -0.72 -7.24
N GLY A 100 9.81 -1.96 -6.94
CA GLY A 100 10.92 -2.69 -7.55
C GLY A 100 10.51 -3.66 -8.67
N PRO A 101 11.46 -4.37 -9.29
CA PRO A 101 11.20 -5.38 -10.32
C PRO A 101 10.31 -6.53 -9.84
N ILE A 102 10.26 -6.72 -8.52
CA ILE A 102 9.44 -7.73 -7.86
C ILE A 102 7.97 -7.29 -7.82
N GLY A 103 7.69 -5.98 -7.77
CA GLY A 103 6.36 -5.40 -7.67
C GLY A 103 5.43 -5.72 -8.84
N GLU A 104 5.97 -5.91 -10.04
CA GLU A 104 5.20 -6.32 -11.23
C GLU A 104 4.44 -7.65 -11.02
N PHE A 105 4.95 -8.51 -10.12
CA PHE A 105 4.33 -9.79 -9.80
C PHE A 105 3.27 -9.70 -8.69
N PHE A 106 3.26 -8.62 -7.92
CA PHE A 106 2.28 -8.40 -6.85
C PHE A 106 1.10 -7.64 -7.44
N GLU A 107 0.15 -8.39 -7.98
CA GLU A 107 -1.15 -7.84 -8.37
C GLU A 107 -1.75 -7.13 -7.14
N SER A 108 -1.91 -5.81 -7.22
CA SER A 108 -2.68 -4.82 -6.42
C SER A 108 -3.02 -5.03 -4.93
N SER A 109 -3.18 -6.28 -4.48
CA SER A 109 -3.38 -6.79 -3.11
C SER A 109 -2.44 -6.20 -2.07
N VAL A 110 -1.17 -6.00 -2.40
CA VAL A 110 -0.17 -5.50 -1.45
C VAL A 110 -0.43 -4.03 -1.09
N LEU A 111 -0.77 -3.21 -2.08
CA LEU A 111 -1.16 -1.81 -1.89
C LEU A 111 -2.47 -1.68 -1.12
N GLN A 112 -3.42 -2.58 -1.36
CA GLN A 112 -4.67 -2.61 -0.61
C GLN A 112 -4.41 -2.75 0.89
N ILE A 113 -3.47 -3.61 1.30
CA ILE A 113 -3.13 -3.81 2.71
C ILE A 113 -2.49 -2.55 3.32
N VAL A 114 -1.70 -1.81 2.54
CA VAL A 114 -1.15 -0.52 2.96
C VAL A 114 -2.27 0.51 3.19
N VAL A 115 -3.24 0.59 2.28
CA VAL A 115 -4.40 1.50 2.42
C VAL A 115 -5.27 1.12 3.61
N ASP A 116 -5.59 -0.16 3.79
CA ASP A 116 -6.36 -0.65 4.93
C ASP A 116 -5.67 -0.26 6.25
N ARG A 117 -4.34 -0.40 6.29
CA ARG A 117 -3.54 0.00 7.45
C ARG A 117 -3.55 1.51 7.70
N LEU A 118 -3.43 2.33 6.66
CA LEU A 118 -3.52 3.79 6.76
C LEU A 118 -4.88 4.21 7.34
N VAL A 119 -5.96 3.59 6.88
CA VAL A 119 -7.33 3.85 7.33
C VAL A 119 -7.52 3.44 8.79
N ASP A 120 -7.01 2.28 9.19
CA ASP A 120 -7.12 1.80 10.56
C ASP A 120 -6.34 2.69 11.53
N LEU A 121 -5.12 3.12 11.18
CA LEU A 121 -4.33 4.06 12.00
C LEU A 121 -5.04 5.42 12.16
N ASP A 122 -5.59 5.96 11.08
CA ASP A 122 -6.28 7.26 11.09
C ASP A 122 -7.55 7.21 11.96
N VAL A 123 -8.27 6.08 11.92
CA VAL A 123 -9.44 5.88 12.79
C VAL A 123 -9.04 5.62 14.24
N GLU A 124 -7.96 4.87 14.51
CA GLU A 124 -7.44 4.69 15.87
C GLU A 124 -7.02 6.01 16.52
N ILE A 125 -6.42 6.95 15.76
CA ILE A 125 -6.08 8.29 16.25
C ILE A 125 -7.34 9.04 16.65
N GLU A 126 -8.37 9.06 15.79
CA GLU A 126 -9.63 9.73 16.08
C GLU A 126 -10.33 9.14 17.32
N TRP A 127 -10.38 7.81 17.43
CA TRP A 127 -10.94 7.14 18.62
C TRP A 127 -10.21 7.51 19.90
N LYS A 128 -8.87 7.48 19.88
CA LYS A 128 -8.07 7.78 21.07
C LYS A 128 -8.18 9.25 21.48
N GLN A 129 -8.38 10.14 20.51
CA GLN A 129 -8.63 11.55 20.80
C GLN A 129 -9.99 11.76 21.48
N ILE A 130 -11.05 11.10 20.98
CA ILE A 130 -12.39 11.15 21.62
C ILE A 130 -12.34 10.55 23.04
N GLU A 131 -11.64 9.42 23.21
CA GLU A 131 -11.46 8.80 24.53
C GLU A 131 -10.73 9.74 25.51
N LEU A 132 -9.71 10.47 25.04
CA LEU A 132 -9.00 11.46 25.84
C LEU A 132 -9.89 12.66 26.20
N GLU A 133 -10.67 13.18 25.24
CA GLU A 133 -11.60 14.30 25.45
C GLU A 133 -12.68 13.94 26.48
N ASN A 134 -13.29 12.76 26.37
CA ASN A 134 -14.30 12.28 27.34
C ASN A 134 -13.71 12.06 28.75
N MET A 135 -12.48 11.56 28.86
CA MET A 135 -11.82 11.41 30.16
C MET A 135 -11.46 12.75 30.80
N LEU A 136 -11.16 13.78 29.99
CA LEU A 136 -10.85 15.12 30.47
C LEU A 136 -12.09 15.84 31.03
N GLU A 137 -13.28 15.52 30.51
CA GLU A 137 -14.55 16.07 31.01
C GLU A 137 -14.94 15.49 32.39
N ASP A 138 -14.46 14.29 32.75
CA ASP A 138 -14.89 13.58 33.96
C ASP A 138 -13.95 13.72 35.19
N ILE A 139 -12.67 14.14 35.07
CA ILE A 139 -11.73 14.20 36.21
C ILE A 139 -10.71 15.36 36.09
N PHE A 140 -10.63 16.22 37.12
CA PHE A 140 -9.59 17.25 37.29
C PHE A 140 -8.17 16.66 37.51
N ASP A 141 -7.20 17.34 36.87
CA ASP A 141 -5.75 17.50 37.12
C ASP A 141 -4.70 16.38 36.83
N ASP A 142 -3.86 16.74 35.83
CA ASP A 142 -2.39 16.65 35.76
C ASP A 142 -1.67 15.31 35.65
N VAL A 143 -2.25 14.16 36.03
CA VAL A 143 -1.49 12.89 36.01
C VAL A 143 -1.81 12.01 34.79
N TYR A 144 -3.00 12.13 34.19
CA TYR A 144 -3.42 11.30 33.05
C TYR A 144 -3.11 11.88 31.67
N GLU A 145 -2.89 13.20 31.58
CA GLU A 145 -2.55 13.85 30.30
C GLU A 145 -1.30 13.25 29.66
N GLY A 146 -0.31 12.82 30.47
CA GLY A 146 0.98 12.33 29.98
C GLY A 146 0.97 10.95 29.32
N GLN A 147 0.00 10.08 29.63
CA GLN A 147 -0.01 8.69 29.11
C GLN A 147 -0.94 8.52 27.90
N GLY A 148 -2.10 9.21 27.91
CA GLY A 148 -3.04 9.26 26.77
C GLY A 148 -2.46 10.00 25.57
N THR A 149 -1.91 11.20 25.76
CA THR A 149 -1.27 11.97 24.66
C THR A 149 -0.06 11.25 24.07
N ARG A 150 0.77 10.58 24.88
CA ARG A 150 1.90 9.78 24.36
C ARG A 150 1.43 8.66 23.43
N HIS A 151 0.29 8.04 23.72
CA HIS A 151 -0.24 6.96 22.89
C HIS A 151 -0.82 7.48 21.56
N VAL A 152 -1.57 8.59 21.58
CA VAL A 152 -2.05 9.30 20.37
C VAL A 152 -0.87 9.76 19.52
N ASN A 153 0.14 10.38 20.13
CA ASN A 153 1.37 10.82 19.45
C ASN A 153 2.11 9.65 18.81
N SER A 154 2.07 8.46 19.43
CA SER A 154 2.64 7.27 18.83
C SER A 154 1.91 6.89 17.54
N PHE A 155 0.58 6.84 17.53
CA PHE A 155 -0.19 6.51 16.32
C PHE A 155 -0.04 7.56 15.22
N ALA A 156 -0.07 8.84 15.58
CA ALA A 156 0.14 9.94 14.64
C ALA A 156 1.52 9.85 13.96
N ALA A 157 2.58 9.59 14.73
CA ALA A 157 3.93 9.42 14.17
C ALA A 157 4.04 8.22 13.22
N LYS A 158 3.27 7.15 13.48
CA LYS A 158 3.22 5.96 12.62
C LYS A 158 2.50 6.25 11.31
N LEU A 159 1.35 6.93 11.40
CA LEU A 159 0.59 7.37 10.24
C LEU A 159 1.43 8.32 9.37
N ASP A 160 2.09 9.30 9.97
CA ASP A 160 2.94 10.26 9.24
C ASP A 160 4.05 9.57 8.46
N ARG A 161 4.77 8.63 9.10
CA ARG A 161 5.78 7.81 8.41
C ARG A 161 5.20 7.04 7.24
N LEU A 162 4.06 6.38 7.42
CA LEU A 162 3.44 5.60 6.34
C LEU A 162 2.93 6.50 5.20
N MET A 163 2.40 7.69 5.54
CA MET A 163 1.97 8.71 4.59
C MET A 163 3.14 9.25 3.76
N VAL A 164 4.30 9.51 4.37
CA VAL A 164 5.50 9.92 3.62
C VAL A 164 5.92 8.86 2.62
N LEU A 165 5.89 7.58 3.02
CA LEU A 165 6.33 6.48 2.17
C LEU A 165 5.41 6.23 0.97
N ILE A 166 4.10 6.22 1.19
CA ILE A 166 3.16 6.10 0.07
C ILE A 166 3.28 7.29 -0.88
N CYS A 167 3.51 8.51 -0.38
CA CYS A 167 3.73 9.69 -1.23
C CYS A 167 5.04 9.60 -2.03
N GLN A 168 6.13 9.11 -1.41
CA GLN A 168 7.40 8.89 -2.12
C GLN A 168 7.24 7.83 -3.22
N HIS A 169 6.52 6.75 -2.94
CA HIS A 169 6.21 5.71 -3.93
C HIS A 169 5.40 6.27 -5.09
N LEU A 170 4.30 6.96 -4.81
CA LEU A 170 3.45 7.60 -5.83
C LEU A 170 4.26 8.55 -6.72
N LYS A 171 5.18 9.32 -6.13
CA LYS A 171 6.07 10.19 -6.90
C LYS A 171 6.98 9.39 -7.83
N SER A 172 7.61 8.32 -7.33
CA SER A 172 8.43 7.41 -8.14
C SER A 172 7.61 6.78 -9.27
N CYS A 173 6.38 6.33 -9.01
CA CYS A 173 5.48 5.79 -10.03
C CYS A 173 5.13 6.84 -11.09
N ALA A 174 4.98 8.12 -10.71
CA ALA A 174 4.74 9.22 -11.65
C ALA A 174 5.94 9.44 -12.58
N GLU A 175 7.15 9.42 -12.02
CA GLU A 175 8.40 9.55 -12.78
C GLU A 175 8.63 8.38 -13.74
N ASN A 176 8.17 7.17 -13.37
CA ASN A 176 8.28 5.96 -14.17
C ASN A 176 7.07 5.70 -15.11
N GLY A 177 6.06 6.58 -15.11
CA GLY A 177 4.86 6.42 -15.96
C GLY A 177 3.85 5.36 -15.50
N LEU A 178 4.05 4.76 -14.32
CA LEU A 178 3.22 3.70 -13.74
C LEU A 178 2.14 4.22 -12.77
N LEU A 179 2.10 5.54 -12.52
CA LEU A 179 1.22 6.15 -11.51
C LEU A 179 -0.25 5.77 -11.66
N PHE A 180 -0.78 5.76 -12.88
CA PHE A 180 -2.22 5.54 -13.08
C PHE A 180 -2.66 4.12 -12.70
N GLU A 181 -1.84 3.10 -12.98
CA GLU A 181 -2.14 1.69 -12.64
C GLU A 181 -2.15 1.47 -11.13
N VAL A 182 -1.13 2.04 -10.46
CA VAL A 182 -1.02 2.07 -9.00
C VAL A 182 -2.19 2.86 -8.39
N PHE A 183 -2.55 3.98 -9.01
CA PHE A 183 -3.66 4.81 -8.55
C PHE A 183 -5.00 4.11 -8.66
N GLU A 184 -5.31 3.40 -9.75
CA GLU A 184 -6.56 2.66 -9.87
C GLU A 184 -6.71 1.58 -8.80
N THR A 185 -5.61 0.91 -8.45
CA THR A 185 -5.55 -0.04 -7.35
C THR A 185 -5.88 0.64 -6.02
N LEU A 186 -5.19 1.73 -5.71
CA LEU A 186 -5.39 2.50 -4.49
C LEU A 186 -6.80 3.06 -4.39
N LEU A 187 -7.35 3.54 -5.52
CA LEU A 187 -8.70 4.08 -5.62
C LEU A 187 -9.77 3.03 -5.29
N LYS A 188 -9.63 1.81 -5.80
CA LYS A 188 -10.54 0.68 -5.50
C LYS A 188 -10.51 0.32 -4.02
N SER A 189 -9.31 0.20 -3.44
CA SER A 189 -9.15 -0.07 -2.01
C SER A 189 -9.70 1.06 -1.15
N PHE A 190 -9.37 2.31 -1.45
CA PHE A 190 -9.87 3.49 -0.76
C PHE A 190 -11.40 3.56 -0.78
N TYR A 191 -12.02 3.28 -1.93
CA TYR A 191 -13.48 3.27 -2.05
C TYR A 191 -14.12 2.27 -1.09
N VAL A 192 -13.58 1.05 -0.99
CA VAL A 192 -14.09 0.02 -0.08
C VAL A 192 -13.87 0.44 1.38
N SER A 193 -12.63 0.79 1.73
CA SER A 193 -12.19 0.94 3.12
C SER A 193 -12.57 2.29 3.74
N VAL A 194 -12.76 3.35 2.93
CA VAL A 194 -13.10 4.69 3.41
C VAL A 194 -14.54 5.08 3.11
N LEU A 195 -15.03 4.82 1.90
CA LEU A 195 -16.33 5.33 1.44
C LEU A 195 -17.49 4.35 1.72
N LYS A 196 -17.30 3.06 1.43
CA LYS A 196 -18.33 2.03 1.62
C LYS A 196 -18.41 1.42 3.01
N THR A 197 -17.35 1.51 3.79
CA THR A 197 -17.35 0.94 5.13
C THR A 197 -18.39 1.68 5.97
N HIS A 198 -19.35 0.94 6.55
CA HIS A 198 -20.40 1.49 7.40
C HIS A 198 -19.83 1.94 8.76
N ARG A 199 -18.90 2.90 8.74
CA ARG A 199 -18.40 3.55 9.95
C ARG A 199 -19.31 4.75 10.27
N PRO A 200 -19.67 4.96 11.55
CA PRO A 200 -20.44 6.12 11.95
C PRO A 200 -19.76 7.41 11.46
N LYS A 201 -20.54 8.46 11.15
CA LYS A 201 -20.02 9.73 10.62
C LYS A 201 -18.89 10.35 11.47
N THR A 202 -18.82 10.00 12.75
CA THR A 202 -17.80 10.43 13.74
C THR A 202 -16.47 9.67 13.67
N HIS A 203 -16.32 8.66 12.80
CA HIS A 203 -15.11 7.80 12.74
C HIS A 203 -14.59 7.63 11.31
N ARG A 204 -14.59 8.71 10.53
CA ARG A 204 -14.12 8.71 9.16
C ARG A 204 -12.66 9.16 9.12
N PRO A 205 -11.79 8.46 8.39
CA PRO A 205 -10.40 8.84 8.29
C PRO A 205 -10.26 10.27 7.73
N LYS A 206 -9.60 11.16 8.47
CA LYS A 206 -9.41 12.58 8.13
C LYS A 206 -8.12 12.83 7.37
N SER A 207 -7.12 11.98 7.59
CA SER A 207 -5.74 12.18 7.15
C SER A 207 -5.37 11.25 6.01
N SER A 208 -5.89 10.01 5.98
CA SER A 208 -5.57 9.06 4.92
C SER A 208 -6.11 9.50 3.55
N GLN A 209 -7.15 10.34 3.49
CA GLN A 209 -7.60 10.94 2.23
C GLN A 209 -6.55 11.80 1.52
N PHE A 210 -5.52 12.30 2.21
CA PHE A 210 -4.50 13.17 1.61
C PHE A 210 -3.63 12.45 0.58
N PHE A 211 -3.36 11.15 0.70
CA PHE A 211 -2.52 10.46 -0.29
C PHE A 211 -3.24 10.36 -1.65
N MET A 212 -4.57 10.24 -1.65
CA MET A 212 -5.39 10.25 -2.86
C MET A 212 -5.32 11.62 -3.55
N LEU A 213 -5.44 12.71 -2.77
CA LEU A 213 -5.31 14.08 -3.28
C LEU A 213 -3.90 14.34 -3.82
N TYR A 214 -2.87 13.83 -3.14
CA TYR A 214 -1.50 13.93 -3.60
C TYR A 214 -1.30 13.21 -4.94
N ALA A 215 -1.77 11.97 -5.09
CA ALA A 215 -1.72 11.27 -6.38
C ALA A 215 -2.46 12.03 -7.50
N CYS A 216 -3.62 12.62 -7.19
CA CYS A 216 -4.37 13.47 -8.12
C CYS A 216 -3.57 14.73 -8.52
N SER A 217 -2.76 15.29 -7.62
CA SER A 217 -1.92 16.45 -7.92
C SER A 217 -0.76 16.12 -8.87
N LEU A 218 -0.27 14.87 -8.85
CA LEU A 218 0.79 14.39 -9.74
C LEU A 218 0.30 14.15 -11.18
N ASP A 219 -0.94 13.65 -11.36
CA ASP A 219 -1.60 13.57 -12.66
C ASP A 219 -3.08 13.99 -12.58
N PRO A 220 -3.37 15.30 -12.73
CA PRO A 220 -4.74 15.81 -12.66
C PRO A 220 -5.65 15.29 -13.78
N LYS A 221 -5.07 14.92 -14.93
CA LYS A 221 -5.84 14.54 -16.12
C LYS A 221 -6.37 13.10 -16.02
N LYS A 222 -5.55 12.18 -15.51
CA LYS A 222 -5.97 10.78 -15.34
C LYS A 222 -6.43 10.50 -13.90
N CYS A 223 -5.55 10.67 -12.92
CA CYS A 223 -5.83 10.34 -11.52
C CYS A 223 -6.91 11.27 -10.95
N GLY A 224 -6.75 12.59 -11.15
CA GLY A 224 -7.72 13.59 -10.70
C GLY A 224 -9.11 13.38 -11.30
N LEU A 225 -9.20 13.20 -12.61
CA LEU A 225 -10.48 12.92 -13.28
C LEU A 225 -11.12 11.63 -12.78
N SER A 226 -10.36 10.54 -12.67
CA SER A 226 -10.86 9.25 -12.17
C SER A 226 -11.40 9.36 -10.74
N PHE A 227 -10.70 10.09 -9.86
CA PHE A 227 -11.16 10.34 -8.49
C PHE A 227 -12.48 11.11 -8.45
N VAL A 228 -12.59 12.19 -9.22
CA VAL A 228 -13.81 13.01 -9.28
C VAL A 228 -14.98 12.23 -9.84
N VAL A 229 -14.77 11.42 -10.89
CA VAL A 229 -15.81 10.55 -11.46
C VAL A 229 -16.28 9.55 -10.41
N MET A 230 -15.38 8.90 -9.69
CA MET A 230 -15.74 7.96 -8.62
C MET A 230 -16.57 8.65 -7.52
N LEU A 231 -16.14 9.83 -7.05
CA LEU A 231 -16.89 10.58 -6.02
C LEU A 231 -18.26 11.04 -6.53
N ALA A 232 -18.36 11.45 -7.79
CA ALA A 232 -19.62 11.83 -8.41
C ALA A 232 -20.57 10.62 -8.52
N ASP A 233 -20.07 9.48 -9.00
CA ASP A 233 -20.86 8.24 -9.09
C ASP A 233 -21.36 7.82 -7.69
N ASP A 234 -20.51 7.84 -6.66
CA ASP A 234 -20.91 7.52 -5.27
C ASP A 234 -21.95 8.50 -4.69
N PHE A 235 -21.78 9.80 -4.94
CA PHE A 235 -22.75 10.81 -4.51
C PHE A 235 -24.11 10.63 -5.20
N LEU A 236 -24.09 10.32 -6.50
CA LEU A 236 -25.29 10.10 -7.31
C LEU A 236 -26.02 8.82 -6.92
N ASP A 237 -25.29 7.74 -6.65
CA ASP A 237 -25.83 6.48 -6.14
C ASP A 237 -26.48 6.68 -4.76
N ASN A 238 -25.84 7.45 -3.88
CA ASN A 238 -26.37 7.77 -2.55
C ASN A 238 -27.57 8.74 -2.57
N THR A 239 -27.72 9.53 -3.64
CA THR A 239 -28.86 10.45 -3.83
C THR A 239 -29.98 9.87 -4.70
N GLY A 240 -29.78 8.69 -5.29
CA GLY A 240 -30.75 8.02 -6.16
C GLY A 240 -30.92 8.66 -7.55
N ILE A 241 -30.00 9.52 -7.98
CA ILE A 241 -30.08 10.23 -9.27
C ILE A 241 -29.15 9.55 -10.28
N ALA A 242 -29.66 8.57 -11.03
CA ALA A 242 -28.88 7.86 -12.04
C ALA A 242 -28.59 8.76 -13.27
N LEU A 243 -27.34 9.25 -13.42
CA LEU A 243 -26.91 9.88 -14.67
C LEU A 243 -26.44 8.81 -15.65
N SER A 244 -27.24 8.61 -16.70
CA SER A 244 -26.90 7.78 -17.87
C SER A 244 -25.58 8.26 -18.50
N ARG A 245 -24.53 7.43 -18.39
CA ARG A 245 -23.23 7.61 -19.04
C ARG A 245 -23.36 7.86 -20.54
N LYS A 246 -22.79 8.96 -21.03
CA LYS A 246 -22.30 9.09 -22.41
C LYS A 246 -21.01 9.91 -22.47
N TYR A 247 -19.87 9.26 -22.20
CA TYR A 247 -18.61 9.71 -22.80
C TYR A 247 -18.42 8.94 -24.10
N LYS A 248 -18.94 9.51 -25.19
CA LYS A 248 -18.59 9.08 -26.54
C LYS A 248 -17.19 9.66 -26.80
N THR A 249 -16.21 8.78 -26.95
CA THR A 249 -14.87 9.10 -27.43
C THR A 249 -14.99 9.83 -28.77
N ALA A 250 -14.52 11.08 -28.83
CA ALA A 250 -14.29 11.76 -30.08
C ALA A 250 -12.92 11.32 -30.61
N THR A 251 -12.91 10.34 -31.51
CA THR A 251 -11.77 10.13 -32.41
C THR A 251 -11.86 11.11 -33.58
N PRO A 252 -10.75 11.74 -33.99
CA PRO A 252 -10.70 12.52 -35.22
C PRO A 252 -10.45 11.56 -36.40
N SER A 253 -11.36 11.53 -37.38
CA SER A 253 -11.13 10.84 -38.65
C SER A 253 -11.09 11.88 -39.77
N THR A 254 -9.87 12.25 -40.14
CA THR A 254 -9.49 12.59 -41.52
C THR A 254 -9.78 11.40 -42.42
N ASP A 255 -10.53 11.55 -43.50
CA ASP A 255 -10.00 11.49 -44.87
C ASP A 255 -11.11 11.44 -45.93
N ALA A 256 -10.69 11.83 -47.14
CA ALA A 256 -11.46 12.14 -48.33
C ALA A 256 -12.02 10.91 -49.07
N GLU A 257 -13.03 11.15 -49.91
CA GLU A 257 -13.14 10.76 -51.35
C GLU A 257 -14.59 10.98 -51.83
N ILE A 258 -14.89 11.94 -52.71
CA ILE A 258 -14.81 11.91 -54.19
C ILE A 258 -15.95 11.09 -54.87
N ARG A 259 -16.74 11.80 -55.72
CA ARG A 259 -17.60 11.36 -56.87
C ARG A 259 -18.94 10.69 -56.54
N ASN A 260 -20.07 10.89 -57.26
CA ASN A 260 -20.39 11.48 -58.57
C ASN A 260 -21.91 11.81 -58.63
N SER A 261 -22.28 12.78 -59.47
CA SER A 261 -23.65 13.09 -59.96
C SER A 261 -24.24 11.96 -60.84
N PRO A 262 -25.56 11.96 -61.12
CA PRO A 262 -26.17 12.88 -62.10
C PRO A 262 -27.08 13.95 -61.48
#